data_AF-A0A8J8JR81-F1
#
_entry.id   AF-A0A8J8JR81-F1
#
_cell.length_a   1.000
_cell.length_b   1.000
_cell.length_c   1.000
_cell.angle_alpha   90.00
_cell.angle_beta   90.00
_cell.angle_gamma   90.00
#
_symmetry.space_group_name_H-M   'P 1'
#
loop_
_entity.id
_entity.type
_entity.pdbx_description
1 polymer ?
#
loop_
_entity_poly.entity_id
_entity_poly.type
_entity_poly.pdbx_seq_one_letter_code
_entity_poly.pdbx_strand_id
1 'polypeptide(L)'
;MMTIFYSQSRRQELTKLFINTYSDLPPVRGLRSWKDYFGEDLHLFFEPNLPSPRSYKKWLRSNLTERQFIPYVLKSGDGKANLEGATNVDAILLNSKNGFAVIIEAKVLSDISYEITYDTMRNQIARNIDVMLEENKNLCHSLNKRDLQKTLFLLITPKLFKENPTSRLYGYKFDKYKTNPWSLADDLPHKKRCDWQNISSRLGWLT
;
A
#
# COMPACT_ATOMS: atom_id res chain seq x y z
N MET A 1 -14.92 7.58 -4.18
CA MET A 1 -13.99 8.28 -3.26
C MET A 1 -14.07 9.80 -3.38
N MET A 2 -13.91 10.38 -4.58
CA MET A 2 -14.03 11.84 -4.77
C MET A 2 -15.36 12.43 -4.28
N THR A 3 -16.49 11.82 -4.64
CA THR A 3 -17.82 12.29 -4.22
C THR A 3 -17.94 12.37 -2.69
N ILE A 4 -17.43 11.34 -2.01
CA ILE A 4 -17.42 11.28 -0.54
C ILE A 4 -16.48 12.36 0.04
N PHE A 5 -15.31 12.56 -0.58
CA PHE A 5 -14.32 13.52 -0.09
C PHE A 5 -14.78 14.98 -0.14
N TYR A 6 -15.69 15.32 -1.06
CA TYR A 6 -16.28 16.66 -1.15
C TYR A 6 -17.70 16.75 -0.57
N SER A 7 -18.22 15.66 0.01
CA SER A 7 -19.53 15.64 0.67
C SER A 7 -19.51 16.49 1.95
N GLN A 8 -20.61 17.19 2.23
CA GLN A 8 -20.84 17.84 3.52
C GLN A 8 -20.87 16.82 4.68
N SER A 9 -21.27 15.58 4.38
CA SER A 9 -21.32 14.45 5.31
C SER A 9 -20.08 13.55 5.20
N ARG A 10 -18.97 14.05 4.63
CA ARG A 10 -17.72 13.30 4.40
C ARG A 10 -17.28 12.49 5.60
N ARG A 11 -17.30 13.08 6.79
CA ARG A 11 -16.83 12.41 8.01
C ARG A 11 -17.71 11.20 8.35
N GLN A 12 -19.04 11.32 8.25
CA GLN A 12 -19.96 10.21 8.49
C GLN A 12 -19.81 9.13 7.41
N GLU A 13 -19.75 9.53 6.14
CA GLU A 13 -19.65 8.61 5.00
C GLU A 13 -18.34 7.81 5.02
N LEU A 14 -17.19 8.46 5.25
CA LEU A 14 -15.90 7.78 5.41
C LEU A 14 -15.91 6.87 6.63
N THR A 15 -16.48 7.32 7.76
CA THR A 15 -16.59 6.48 8.96
C THR A 15 -17.35 5.19 8.65
N LYS A 16 -18.54 5.28 8.03
CA LYS A 16 -19.34 4.11 7.67
C LYS A 16 -18.59 3.18 6.71
N LEU A 17 -17.90 3.75 5.74
CA LEU A 17 -17.14 3.00 4.75
C LEU A 17 -15.98 2.23 5.40
N PHE A 18 -15.25 2.86 6.32
CA PHE A 18 -14.11 2.23 6.99
C PHE A 18 -14.55 1.20 8.04
N ILE A 19 -15.67 1.42 8.74
CA ILE A 19 -16.30 0.41 9.58
C ILE A 19 -16.59 -0.86 8.78
N ASN A 20 -17.23 -0.72 7.62
CA ASN A 20 -17.57 -1.85 6.75
C ASN A 20 -16.33 -2.56 6.17
N THR A 21 -15.19 -1.89 6.13
CA THR A 21 -13.97 -2.39 5.46
C THR A 21 -12.95 -2.99 6.45
N TYR A 22 -12.83 -2.39 7.64
CA TYR A 22 -11.77 -2.66 8.62
C TYR A 22 -12.31 -3.00 10.02
N SER A 23 -13.63 -3.09 10.20
CA SER A 23 -14.34 -3.22 11.49
C SER A 23 -14.54 -1.92 12.26
N ASP A 24 -15.34 -1.99 13.33
CA ASP A 24 -15.74 -0.83 14.14
C ASP A 24 -14.56 -0.04 14.72
N LEU A 25 -13.48 -0.74 15.08
CA LEU A 25 -12.28 -0.16 15.66
C LEU A 25 -11.15 -0.07 14.62
N PRO A 26 -10.46 1.07 14.51
CA PRO A 26 -9.30 1.20 13.63
C PRO A 26 -8.18 0.20 13.98
N PRO A 27 -7.63 -0.55 13.00
CA PRO A 27 -6.57 -1.54 13.23
C PRO A 27 -5.18 -0.90 13.38
N VAL A 28 -5.11 0.33 13.90
CA VAL A 28 -3.90 1.13 14.04
C VAL A 28 -3.84 1.74 15.45
N ARG A 29 -2.62 1.96 15.95
CA ARG A 29 -2.43 2.53 17.29
C ARG A 29 -2.80 4.01 17.31
N GLY A 30 -3.39 4.47 18.41
CA GLY A 30 -3.69 5.89 18.65
C GLY A 30 -5.16 6.13 18.97
N LEU A 31 -5.90 6.69 18.02
CA LEU A 31 -7.29 7.08 18.21
C LEU A 31 -8.21 5.86 18.14
N ARG A 32 -9.26 5.88 18.96
CA ARG A 32 -10.21 4.75 19.11
C ARG A 32 -11.42 4.83 18.18
N SER A 33 -11.60 5.93 17.45
CA SER A 33 -12.73 6.07 16.51
C SER A 33 -12.26 6.52 15.12
N TRP A 34 -12.94 5.99 14.09
CA TRP A 34 -12.78 6.44 12.71
C TRP A 34 -13.08 7.94 12.54
N LYS A 35 -14.07 8.44 13.28
CA LYS A 35 -14.49 9.84 13.23
C LYS A 35 -13.35 10.80 13.58
N ASP A 36 -12.50 10.44 14.53
CA ASP A 36 -11.36 11.24 14.96
C ASP A 36 -10.23 11.23 13.92
N TYR A 37 -10.07 10.10 13.20
CA TYR A 37 -9.12 10.01 12.09
C TYR A 37 -9.52 10.88 10.89
N PHE A 38 -10.82 10.97 10.62
CA PHE A 38 -11.39 11.83 9.57
C PHE A 38 -11.72 13.26 10.04
N GLY A 39 -10.90 13.77 10.97
CA GLY A 39 -10.97 15.13 11.51
C GLY A 39 -10.78 16.23 10.47
N GLU A 40 -10.60 17.46 10.96
CA GLU A 40 -10.15 18.58 10.13
C GLU A 40 -8.71 18.32 9.64
N ASP A 41 -8.29 18.92 8.53
CA ASP A 41 -6.99 18.70 7.84
C ASP A 41 -6.83 17.36 7.09
N LEU A 42 -7.93 16.88 6.49
CA LEU A 42 -7.95 15.73 5.58
C LEU A 42 -7.63 16.17 4.14
N HIS A 43 -6.64 15.53 3.53
CA HIS A 43 -6.14 15.77 2.19
C HIS A 43 -6.34 14.53 1.31
N LEU A 44 -6.57 14.74 0.02
CA LEU A 44 -6.63 13.68 -0.99
C LEU A 44 -5.60 13.98 -2.08
N PHE A 45 -4.61 13.11 -2.23
CA PHE A 45 -3.58 13.18 -3.25
C PHE A 45 -3.85 12.13 -4.32
N PHE A 46 -3.65 12.49 -5.58
CA PHE A 46 -3.72 11.56 -6.72
C PHE A 46 -2.33 11.31 -7.28
N GLU A 47 -2.07 10.06 -7.63
CA GLU A 47 -0.81 9.60 -8.21
C GLU A 47 0.46 10.05 -7.43
N PRO A 48 0.48 10.12 -6.08
CA PRO A 48 1.69 10.54 -5.40
C PRO A 48 2.77 9.47 -5.55
N ASN A 49 3.99 9.93 -5.81
CA ASN A 49 5.13 9.07 -6.02
C ASN A 49 5.90 8.86 -4.70
N LEU A 50 5.82 7.65 -4.13
CA LEU A 50 6.43 7.31 -2.85
C LEU A 50 7.77 6.59 -3.06
N PRO A 51 8.89 7.05 -2.47
CA PRO A 51 10.19 6.44 -2.70
C PRO A 51 10.22 5.00 -2.16
N SER A 52 10.79 4.10 -2.97
CA SER A 52 11.01 2.71 -2.56
C SER A 52 11.92 2.64 -1.32
N PRO A 53 11.62 1.76 -0.35
CA PRO A 53 12.38 1.67 0.89
C PRO A 53 13.87 1.46 0.67
N ARG A 54 14.71 2.15 1.46
CA ARG A 54 16.16 2.00 1.38
C ARG A 54 16.60 0.57 1.68
N SER A 55 15.93 -0.08 2.64
CA SER A 55 16.17 -1.48 3.01
C SER A 55 15.92 -2.42 1.85
N TYR A 56 14.86 -2.20 1.08
CA TYR A 56 14.51 -3.02 -0.06
C TYR A 56 15.51 -2.84 -1.20
N LYS A 57 15.86 -1.59 -1.55
CA LYS A 57 16.89 -1.33 -2.56
C LYS A 57 18.24 -1.95 -2.22
N LYS A 58 18.63 -1.93 -0.93
CA LYS A 58 19.85 -2.61 -0.45
C LYS A 58 19.73 -4.12 -0.60
N TRP A 59 18.60 -4.70 -0.20
CA TRP A 59 18.34 -6.13 -0.31
C TRP A 59 18.36 -6.58 -1.78
N LEU A 60 17.67 -5.88 -2.68
CA LEU A 60 17.62 -6.22 -4.10
C LEU A 60 19.01 -6.24 -4.75
N ARG A 61 19.88 -5.27 -4.41
CA ARG A 61 21.28 -5.29 -4.89
C ARG A 61 22.03 -6.57 -4.49
N SER A 62 21.80 -7.04 -3.27
CA SER A 62 22.46 -8.26 -2.76
C SER A 62 21.84 -9.56 -3.28
N ASN A 63 20.65 -9.51 -3.89
CA ASN A 63 19.92 -10.70 -4.35
C ASN A 63 19.55 -10.60 -5.83
N LEU A 64 20.21 -9.72 -6.60
CA LEU A 64 19.80 -9.39 -7.96
C LEU A 64 19.79 -10.63 -8.88
N THR A 65 20.78 -11.52 -8.75
CA THR A 65 20.88 -12.77 -9.52
C THR A 65 19.84 -13.82 -9.15
N GLU A 66 19.21 -13.70 -7.97
CA GLU A 66 18.10 -14.57 -7.55
C GLU A 66 16.73 -14.02 -7.99
N ARG A 67 16.67 -12.72 -8.32
CA ARG A 67 15.44 -12.00 -8.68
C ARG A 67 15.34 -11.63 -10.15
N GLN A 68 16.41 -11.84 -10.90
CA GLN A 68 16.47 -11.62 -12.32
C GLN A 68 17.39 -12.65 -12.96
N PHE A 69 16.95 -13.24 -14.07
CA PHE A 69 17.69 -14.27 -14.81
C PHE A 69 18.19 -13.78 -16.17
N ILE A 70 17.71 -12.63 -16.65
CA ILE A 70 18.06 -12.11 -17.98
C ILE A 70 19.48 -11.48 -17.94
N PRO A 71 20.48 -12.02 -18.68
CA PRO A 71 21.88 -11.61 -18.54
C PRO A 71 22.16 -10.14 -18.84
N TYR A 72 21.55 -9.57 -19.88
CA TYR A 72 21.77 -8.16 -20.22
C TYR A 72 21.15 -7.22 -19.18
N VAL A 73 20.04 -7.62 -18.54
CA VAL A 73 19.43 -6.85 -17.45
C VAL A 73 20.34 -6.89 -16.22
N LEU A 74 20.84 -8.08 -15.85
CA LEU A 74 21.81 -8.24 -14.77
C LEU A 74 23.04 -7.36 -14.99
N LYS A 75 23.63 -7.41 -16.19
CA LYS A 75 24.76 -6.55 -16.58
C LYS A 75 24.42 -5.07 -16.49
N SER A 76 23.21 -4.67 -16.87
CA SER A 76 22.75 -3.28 -16.75
C SER A 76 22.51 -2.82 -15.32
N GLY A 77 22.28 -3.75 -14.38
CA GLY A 77 22.07 -3.49 -12.96
C GLY A 77 23.37 -3.37 -12.18
N ASP A 78 24.47 -3.92 -12.71
CA ASP A 78 25.79 -3.80 -12.09
C ASP A 78 26.22 -2.34 -11.96
N GLY A 79 26.73 -1.96 -10.79
CA GLY A 79 27.09 -0.59 -10.46
C GLY A 79 25.94 0.44 -10.39
N LYS A 80 24.67 0.06 -10.65
CA LYS A 80 23.56 1.03 -10.61
C LYS A 80 23.23 1.48 -9.18
N ALA A 81 23.21 2.80 -9.01
CA ALA A 81 22.83 3.45 -7.77
C ALA A 81 21.35 3.23 -7.40
N ASN A 82 20.45 2.96 -8.35
CA ASN A 82 19.05 2.62 -8.04
C ASN A 82 18.58 1.48 -8.96
N LEU A 83 18.26 0.33 -8.36
CA LEU A 83 17.65 -0.81 -9.04
C LEU A 83 16.12 -0.77 -9.00
N GLU A 84 15.54 0.14 -8.24
CA GLU A 84 14.09 0.34 -8.24
C GLU A 84 13.75 1.82 -8.08
N GLY A 85 12.80 2.26 -8.89
CA GLY A 85 12.21 3.59 -8.86
C GLY A 85 11.25 3.77 -7.68
N ALA A 86 10.57 4.90 -7.65
CA ALA A 86 9.54 5.15 -6.67
C ALA A 86 8.21 4.47 -7.09
N THR A 87 7.33 4.26 -6.12
CA THR A 87 6.02 3.61 -6.28
C THR A 87 4.98 4.70 -6.51
N ASN A 88 4.39 4.72 -7.71
CA ASN A 88 3.20 5.53 -7.97
C ASN A 88 1.99 4.79 -7.40
N VAL A 89 1.33 5.39 -6.42
CA VAL A 89 0.08 4.87 -5.85
C VAL A 89 -1.09 5.65 -6.43
N ASP A 90 -2.26 5.04 -6.64
CA ASP A 90 -3.36 5.73 -7.32
C ASP A 90 -3.87 6.95 -6.53
N ALA A 91 -3.99 6.80 -5.21
CA ALA A 91 -4.31 7.91 -4.33
C ALA A 91 -3.81 7.72 -2.89
N ILE A 92 -3.71 8.82 -2.15
CA ILE A 92 -3.53 8.82 -0.69
C ILE A 92 -4.56 9.73 -0.05
N LEU A 93 -5.32 9.18 0.90
CA LEU A 93 -6.07 9.99 1.86
C LEU A 93 -5.19 10.21 3.09
N LEU A 94 -4.98 11.46 3.52
CA LEU A 94 -4.08 11.79 4.63
C LEU A 94 -4.69 12.85 5.54
N ASN A 95 -4.79 12.56 6.83
CA ASN A 95 -5.01 13.59 7.85
C ASN A 95 -3.65 14.09 8.36
N SER A 96 -3.30 15.32 7.99
CA SER A 96 -1.98 15.88 8.30
C SER A 96 -1.78 16.28 9.77
N LYS A 97 -2.87 16.38 10.54
CA LYS A 97 -2.85 16.75 11.96
C LYS A 97 -2.57 15.55 12.87
N ASN A 98 -3.12 14.38 12.55
CA ASN A 98 -2.96 13.16 13.37
C ASN A 98 -2.03 12.10 12.73
N GLY A 99 -1.62 12.30 11.47
CA GLY A 99 -0.72 11.44 10.71
C GLY A 99 -1.38 10.20 10.08
N PHE A 100 -2.69 10.02 10.25
CA PHE A 100 -3.42 8.90 9.66
C PHE A 100 -3.46 9.00 8.16
N ALA A 101 -3.21 7.88 7.48
CA ALA A 101 -3.22 7.84 6.04
C ALA A 101 -3.78 6.53 5.50
N VAL A 102 -4.23 6.56 4.25
CA VAL A 102 -4.71 5.40 3.52
C VAL A 102 -4.12 5.46 2.13
N ILE A 103 -3.27 4.49 1.81
CA ILE A 103 -2.78 4.27 0.46
C ILE A 103 -3.85 3.50 -0.30
N ILE A 104 -4.28 4.03 -1.43
CA ILE A 104 -5.37 3.50 -2.23
C ILE A 104 -4.80 2.96 -3.53
N GLU A 105 -5.15 1.71 -3.84
CA GLU A 105 -5.00 1.12 -5.17
C GLU A 105 -6.42 0.82 -5.71
N ALA A 106 -6.72 1.26 -6.92
CA ALA A 106 -7.96 1.03 -7.61
C ALA A 106 -7.74 0.09 -8.80
N LYS A 107 -8.50 -1.01 -8.84
CA LYS A 107 -8.48 -1.97 -9.94
C LYS A 107 -9.88 -2.17 -10.48
N VAL A 108 -10.03 -2.07 -11.80
CA VAL A 108 -11.29 -2.37 -12.48
C VAL A 108 -11.08 -3.59 -13.36
N LEU A 109 -10.58 -3.41 -14.58
CA LEU A 109 -10.36 -4.52 -15.53
C LEU A 109 -8.90 -4.96 -15.66
N SER A 110 -7.96 -4.06 -15.37
CA SER A 110 -6.53 -4.39 -15.39
C SER A 110 -6.14 -5.26 -14.20
N ASP A 111 -5.16 -6.13 -14.40
CA ASP A 111 -4.65 -6.97 -13.32
C ASP A 111 -3.48 -6.30 -12.56
N ILE A 112 -2.90 -7.01 -11.60
CA ILE A 112 -1.73 -6.56 -10.84
C ILE A 112 -0.53 -6.38 -11.77
N SER A 113 0.11 -5.22 -11.71
CA SER A 113 1.36 -5.00 -12.46
C SER A 113 2.52 -5.71 -11.75
N TYR A 114 3.34 -6.37 -12.56
CA TYR A 114 4.59 -7.04 -12.17
C TYR A 114 5.78 -6.56 -13.02
N GLU A 115 5.59 -5.50 -13.80
CA GLU A 115 6.58 -4.98 -14.74
C GLU A 115 7.68 -4.20 -14.01
N ILE A 116 8.56 -4.92 -13.32
CA ILE A 116 9.76 -4.36 -12.68
C ILE A 116 10.99 -4.93 -13.35
N THR A 117 11.87 -4.03 -13.79
CA THR A 117 13.08 -4.39 -14.55
C THR A 117 13.99 -5.34 -13.79
N TYR A 118 14.22 -5.11 -12.49
CA TYR A 118 15.27 -5.80 -11.73
C TYR A 118 14.78 -6.82 -10.70
N ASP A 119 13.47 -6.86 -10.39
CA ASP A 119 12.87 -7.90 -9.54
C ASP A 119 11.63 -8.47 -10.24
N THR A 120 11.78 -9.61 -10.92
CA THR A 120 10.69 -10.24 -11.70
C THR A 120 9.61 -10.87 -10.82
N MET A 121 9.85 -11.01 -9.52
CA MET A 121 8.92 -11.61 -8.57
C MET A 121 8.06 -10.56 -7.85
N ARG A 122 8.34 -9.28 -8.05
CA ARG A 122 7.72 -8.19 -7.32
C ARG A 122 6.42 -7.74 -7.99
N ASN A 123 5.42 -7.45 -7.17
CA ASN A 123 4.09 -7.03 -7.62
C ASN A 123 3.67 -5.67 -7.01
N GLN A 124 2.80 -4.94 -7.70
CA GLN A 124 2.40 -3.58 -7.33
C GLN A 124 1.75 -3.49 -5.94
N ILE A 125 0.93 -4.47 -5.53
CA ILE A 125 0.34 -4.47 -4.18
C ILE A 125 1.44 -4.58 -3.12
N ALA A 126 2.41 -5.48 -3.30
CA ALA A 126 3.55 -5.59 -2.38
C ALA A 126 4.35 -4.29 -2.32
N ARG A 127 4.55 -3.60 -3.46
CA ARG A 127 5.22 -2.27 -3.47
C ARG A 127 4.44 -1.23 -2.68
N ASN A 128 3.12 -1.18 -2.82
CA ASN A 128 2.26 -0.27 -2.08
C ASN A 128 2.29 -0.55 -0.56
N ILE A 129 2.23 -1.82 -0.17
CA ILE A 129 2.35 -2.24 1.23
C ILE A 129 3.75 -1.93 1.77
N ASP A 130 4.81 -2.08 0.97
CA ASP A 130 6.17 -1.78 1.42
C ASP A 130 6.36 -0.28 1.71
N VAL A 131 5.85 0.60 0.83
CA VAL A 131 5.89 2.06 1.06
C VAL A 131 4.92 2.50 2.17
N MET A 132 3.82 1.78 2.40
CA MET A 132 2.94 1.96 3.57
C MET A 132 3.74 1.85 4.87
N LEU A 133 4.69 0.91 4.92
CA LEU A 133 5.51 0.56 6.09
C LEU A 133 6.81 1.36 6.20
N GLU A 134 6.99 2.41 5.38
CA GLU A 134 8.20 3.22 5.35
C GLU A 134 7.93 4.66 5.78
N GLU A 135 8.85 5.25 6.54
CA GLU A 135 8.83 6.66 6.91
C GLU A 135 9.45 7.49 5.78
N ASN A 136 8.75 8.53 5.33
CA ASN A 136 9.20 9.37 4.22
C ASN A 136 9.15 10.86 4.56
N LYS A 137 10.03 11.29 5.48
CA LYS A 137 10.10 12.68 5.99
C LYS A 137 10.49 13.72 4.94
N ASN A 138 11.13 13.28 3.85
CA ASN A 138 11.62 14.15 2.78
C ASN A 138 10.58 14.42 1.68
N LEU A 139 9.35 13.90 1.81
CA LEU A 139 8.27 14.24 0.88
C LEU A 139 7.85 15.70 1.05
N CYS A 140 7.10 16.21 0.07
CA CYS A 140 6.50 17.53 0.19
C CYS A 140 5.51 17.57 1.38
N HIS A 141 5.31 18.76 1.92
CA HIS A 141 4.20 19.00 2.82
C HIS A 141 2.87 18.91 2.03
N SER A 142 1.81 18.25 2.47
CA SER A 142 1.60 17.57 3.77
C SER A 142 1.99 16.09 3.81
N LEU A 143 2.39 15.47 2.69
CA LEU A 143 2.70 14.04 2.60
C LEU A 143 3.77 13.57 3.61
N ASN A 144 4.71 14.45 3.97
CA ASN A 144 5.71 14.18 5.01
C ASN A 144 5.16 14.03 6.45
N LYS A 145 3.86 14.32 6.67
CA LYS A 145 3.19 14.15 7.96
C LYS A 145 2.62 12.75 8.18
N ARG A 146 2.68 11.87 7.17
CA ARG A 146 2.18 10.50 7.29
C ARG A 146 2.94 9.71 8.36
N ASP A 147 2.19 9.06 9.23
CA ASP A 147 2.69 8.15 10.26
C ASP A 147 2.54 6.70 9.79
N LEU A 148 3.66 5.97 9.65
CA LEU A 148 3.65 4.59 9.18
C LEU A 148 2.91 3.65 10.14
N GLN A 149 2.74 3.99 11.42
CA GLN A 149 1.98 3.20 12.39
C GLN A 149 0.46 3.42 12.30
N LYS A 150 0.05 4.45 11.55
CA LYS A 150 -1.35 4.84 11.30
C LYS A 150 -1.72 4.85 9.82
N THR A 151 -0.91 4.21 8.98
CA THR A 151 -1.19 4.10 7.55
C THR A 151 -1.96 2.80 7.26
N LEU A 152 -3.01 2.85 6.46
CA LEU A 152 -3.73 1.68 5.95
C LEU A 152 -3.47 1.49 4.46
N PHE A 153 -3.75 0.30 3.96
CA PHE A 153 -3.83 0.04 2.53
C PHE A 153 -5.26 -0.34 2.16
N LEU A 154 -5.79 0.24 1.09
CA LEU A 154 -7.15 0.04 0.62
C LEU A 154 -7.15 -0.34 -0.86
N LEU A 155 -7.57 -1.57 -1.15
CA LEU A 155 -7.89 -2.00 -2.51
C LEU A 155 -9.35 -1.66 -2.83
N ILE A 156 -9.59 -0.94 -3.92
CA ILE A 156 -10.92 -0.62 -4.43
C ILE A 156 -11.13 -1.36 -5.74
N THR A 157 -12.19 -2.18 -5.83
CA THR A 157 -12.53 -2.91 -7.07
C THR A 157 -14.04 -3.16 -7.17
N PRO A 158 -14.62 -3.31 -8.37
CA PRO A 158 -16.01 -3.74 -8.50
C PRO A 158 -16.36 -4.97 -7.63
N LYS A 159 -17.56 -4.94 -7.05
CA LYS A 159 -18.09 -6.00 -6.18
C LYS A 159 -17.95 -7.41 -6.77
N LEU A 160 -18.18 -7.54 -8.07
CA LEU A 160 -17.99 -8.78 -8.82
C LEU A 160 -16.63 -9.46 -8.57
N PHE A 161 -15.53 -8.68 -8.57
CA PHE A 161 -14.19 -9.23 -8.38
C PHE A 161 -13.85 -9.49 -6.92
N LYS A 162 -14.44 -8.74 -5.98
CA LYS A 162 -14.31 -9.03 -4.54
C LYS A 162 -15.03 -10.32 -4.15
N GLU A 163 -16.21 -10.58 -4.73
CA GLU A 163 -16.97 -11.82 -4.50
C GLU A 163 -16.36 -13.03 -5.23
N ASN A 164 -15.53 -12.79 -6.24
CA ASN A 164 -14.84 -13.82 -7.02
C ASN A 164 -13.32 -13.54 -7.04
N PRO A 165 -12.63 -13.58 -5.89
CA PRO A 165 -11.25 -13.10 -5.76
C PRO A 165 -10.28 -13.83 -6.68
N THR A 166 -10.54 -15.11 -7.01
CA THR A 166 -9.70 -15.93 -7.90
C THR A 166 -9.79 -15.55 -9.38
N SER A 167 -10.76 -14.73 -9.78
CA SER A 167 -10.95 -14.30 -11.18
C SER A 167 -9.90 -13.31 -11.68
N ARG A 168 -9.15 -12.68 -10.76
CA ARG A 168 -8.08 -11.71 -11.04
C ARG A 168 -6.87 -12.00 -10.14
N LEU A 169 -5.66 -11.86 -10.66
CA LEU A 169 -4.44 -12.11 -9.88
C LEU A 169 -4.32 -11.15 -8.68
N TYR A 170 -4.70 -9.88 -8.84
CA TYR A 170 -4.74 -8.94 -7.72
C TYR A 170 -5.70 -9.41 -6.63
N GLY A 171 -6.85 -9.98 -7.01
CA GLY A 171 -7.86 -10.46 -6.07
C GLY A 171 -7.36 -11.69 -5.30
N TYR A 172 -6.81 -12.66 -6.03
CA TYR A 172 -6.23 -13.87 -5.46
C TYR A 172 -5.09 -13.53 -4.48
N LYS A 173 -4.18 -12.64 -4.90
CA LYS A 173 -3.03 -12.26 -4.10
C LYS A 173 -3.44 -11.46 -2.86
N PHE A 174 -4.37 -10.53 -3.01
CA PHE A 174 -4.86 -9.72 -1.90
C PHE A 174 -5.63 -10.54 -0.88
N ASP A 175 -6.46 -11.49 -1.33
CA ASP A 175 -7.13 -12.44 -0.46
C ASP A 175 -6.13 -13.29 0.33
N LYS A 176 -5.07 -13.78 -0.33
CA LYS A 176 -3.97 -14.51 0.32
C LYS A 176 -3.29 -13.67 1.41
N TYR A 177 -3.02 -12.38 1.18
CA TYR A 177 -2.44 -11.50 2.20
C TYR A 177 -3.34 -11.30 3.42
N LYS A 178 -4.66 -11.32 3.22
CA LYS A 178 -5.65 -11.17 4.30
C LYS A 178 -5.86 -12.47 5.09
N THR A 179 -5.91 -13.61 4.40
CA THR A 179 -6.21 -14.92 5.02
C THR A 179 -4.97 -15.64 5.54
N ASN A 180 -3.81 -15.41 4.93
CA ASN A 180 -2.52 -15.93 5.36
C ASN A 180 -1.49 -14.78 5.44
N PRO A 181 -1.39 -14.09 6.59
CA PRO A 181 -0.49 -12.95 6.77
C PRO A 181 0.98 -13.24 6.41
N TRP A 182 1.45 -14.47 6.61
CA TRP A 182 2.83 -14.87 6.30
C TRP A 182 3.15 -14.81 4.81
N SER A 183 2.15 -14.86 3.94
CA SER A 183 2.36 -14.70 2.50
C SER A 183 2.90 -13.32 2.10
N LEU A 184 2.76 -12.30 2.97
CA LEU A 184 3.41 -11.01 2.78
C LEU A 184 4.94 -11.12 2.89
N ALA A 185 5.46 -12.06 3.69
CA ALA A 185 6.90 -12.25 3.85
C ALA A 185 7.57 -12.74 2.56
N ASP A 186 6.85 -13.54 1.76
CA ASP A 186 7.31 -14.03 0.45
C ASP A 186 7.57 -12.86 -0.51
N ASP A 187 6.70 -11.85 -0.48
CA ASP A 187 6.78 -10.69 -1.37
C ASP A 187 7.57 -9.50 -0.78
N LEU A 188 7.83 -9.51 0.53
CA LEU A 188 8.61 -8.51 1.27
C LEU A 188 9.82 -9.12 2.01
N PRO A 189 10.71 -9.87 1.32
CA PRO A 189 11.77 -10.66 1.96
C PRO A 189 12.82 -9.82 2.71
N HIS A 190 12.93 -8.53 2.38
CA HIS A 190 13.84 -7.60 3.07
C HIS A 190 13.33 -7.16 4.45
N LYS A 191 12.03 -7.31 4.75
CA LYS A 191 11.42 -6.93 6.02
C LYS A 191 11.54 -8.09 7.01
N LYS A 192 12.54 -8.00 7.90
CA LYS A 192 12.78 -9.00 8.96
C LYS A 192 11.99 -8.65 10.23
N ARG A 193 11.46 -9.66 10.93
CA ARG A 193 10.79 -9.53 12.24
C ARG A 193 9.59 -8.57 12.21
N CYS A 194 8.79 -8.60 11.15
CA CYS A 194 7.54 -7.85 11.07
C CYS A 194 6.39 -8.63 11.73
N ASP A 195 5.48 -7.87 12.34
CA ASP A 195 4.19 -8.38 12.79
C ASP A 195 3.25 -8.45 11.57
N TRP A 196 3.29 -9.59 10.87
CA TRP A 196 2.52 -9.79 9.65
C TRP A 196 1.01 -9.77 9.92
N GLN A 197 0.59 -10.25 11.08
CA GLN A 197 -0.81 -10.21 11.53
C GLN A 197 -1.30 -8.76 11.65
N ASN A 198 -0.49 -7.88 12.26
CA ASN A 198 -0.81 -6.45 12.32
C ASN A 198 -0.85 -5.80 10.94
N ILE A 199 0.07 -6.16 10.04
CA ILE A 199 0.08 -5.60 8.68
C ILE A 199 -1.18 -6.05 7.92
N SER A 200 -1.54 -7.33 8.03
CA SER A 200 -2.71 -7.91 7.37
C SER A 200 -4.02 -7.28 7.84
N SER A 201 -4.17 -6.98 9.14
CA SER A 201 -5.36 -6.29 9.66
C SER A 201 -5.52 -4.86 9.15
N ARG A 202 -4.44 -4.24 8.63
CA ARG A 202 -4.43 -2.91 8.02
C ARG A 202 -4.75 -2.93 6.51
N LEU A 203 -5.04 -4.09 5.93
CA LEU A 203 -5.40 -4.26 4.53
C LEU A 203 -6.93 -4.28 4.37
N GLY A 204 -7.48 -3.31 3.65
CA GLY A 204 -8.91 -3.15 3.40
C GLY A 204 -9.29 -3.47 1.97
N TRP A 205 -10.49 -4.03 1.77
CA TRP A 205 -11.05 -4.32 0.45
C TRP A 205 -12.42 -3.67 0.30
N LEU A 206 -12.52 -2.64 -0.54
CA LEU A 206 -13.74 -1.87 -0.80
C LEU A 206 -14.28 -2.11 -2.22
N THR A 207 -15.59 -1.92 -2.37
CA THR A 207 -16.34 -1.99 -3.63
C THR A 207 -17.16 -0.73 -3.85
#